data_AF-A0A259F6I9-F1
#
_entry.id   AF-A0A259F6I9-F1
#
_cell.length_a   1.000
_cell.length_b   1.000
_cell.length_c   1.000
_cell.angle_alpha   90.00
_cell.angle_beta   90.00
_cell.angle_gamma   90.00
#
_symmetry.space_group_name_H-M   'P 1'
#
loop_
_entity.id
_entity.type
_entity.pdbx_description
1 polymer ?
#
loop_
_entity_poly.entity_id
_entity_poly.type
_entity_poly.pdbx_seq_one_letter_code
_entity_poly.pdbx_strand_id
1 'polypeptide(L)'
;MIKRIAWFGLALISAHAAADTPASSMVRYAQQAGVAVSALSPTRGEVLYRTEHPGKNGATQSCASCHTANPKQAGQTRVGKRIEPLAPSANPQRFTDAAKVEKWFRRNCTDVLRRECSAQEKGDFIAWLNQIK
;
A
#
# COMPACT_ATOMS: atom_id res chain seq x y z
N MET A 1 42.46 -49.12 -9.49
CA MET A 1 41.36 -48.54 -10.29
C MET A 1 40.50 -47.69 -9.37
N ILE A 2 40.68 -46.36 -9.35
CA ILE A 2 39.95 -45.44 -8.45
C ILE A 2 39.22 -44.43 -9.34
N LYS A 3 37.90 -44.58 -9.49
CA LYS A 3 37.04 -43.59 -10.16
C LYS A 3 36.74 -42.48 -9.16
N ARG A 4 37.31 -41.30 -9.39
CA ARG A 4 37.00 -40.08 -8.63
C ARG A 4 35.64 -39.54 -9.09
N ILE A 5 34.63 -39.61 -8.22
CA ILE A 5 33.35 -38.96 -8.43
C ILE A 5 33.52 -37.51 -7.98
N ALA A 6 33.53 -36.57 -8.92
CA ALA A 6 33.53 -35.15 -8.62
C ALA A 6 32.10 -34.71 -8.27
N TRP A 7 31.85 -34.42 -7.00
CA TRP A 7 30.63 -33.75 -6.55
C TRP A 7 30.73 -32.26 -6.85
N PHE A 8 29.98 -31.79 -7.85
CA PHE A 8 29.72 -30.36 -8.03
C PHE A 8 28.73 -29.91 -6.95
N GLY A 9 29.24 -29.23 -5.92
CA GLY A 9 28.41 -28.56 -4.92
C GLY A 9 27.65 -27.40 -5.54
N LEU A 10 26.33 -27.51 -5.61
CA LEU A 10 25.45 -26.42 -6.03
C LEU A 10 25.27 -25.45 -4.84
N ALA A 11 25.99 -24.33 -4.87
CA ALA A 11 25.80 -23.25 -3.90
C ALA A 11 24.47 -22.52 -4.20
N LEU A 12 23.45 -22.78 -3.39
CA LEU A 12 22.20 -22.02 -3.40
C LEU A 12 22.45 -20.64 -2.80
N ILE A 13 22.57 -19.63 -3.66
CA ILE A 13 22.57 -18.22 -3.24
C ILE A 13 21.11 -17.87 -2.89
N SER A 14 20.76 -17.95 -1.61
CA SER A 14 19.47 -17.46 -1.12
C SER A 14 19.45 -15.94 -1.17
N ALA A 15 18.89 -15.38 -2.24
CA ALA A 15 18.52 -13.97 -2.29
C ALA A 15 17.46 -13.70 -1.20
N HIS A 16 17.88 -13.11 -0.08
CA HIS A 16 16.97 -12.57 0.90
C HIS A 16 16.28 -11.37 0.25
N ALA A 17 15.04 -11.55 -0.20
CA ALA A 17 14.20 -10.43 -0.62
C ALA A 17 13.98 -9.54 0.60
N ALA A 18 14.57 -8.34 0.60
CA ALA A 18 14.30 -7.35 1.63
C ALA A 18 12.80 -7.01 1.64
N ALA A 19 12.21 -6.89 2.83
CA ALA A 19 10.83 -6.46 2.95
C ALA A 19 10.64 -5.06 2.37
N ASP A 20 9.49 -4.82 1.73
CA ASP A 20 9.15 -3.47 1.28
C ASP A 20 9.03 -2.52 2.48
N THR A 21 9.18 -1.23 2.23
CA THR A 21 8.95 -0.17 3.21
C THR A 21 7.99 0.86 2.63
N PRO A 22 7.37 1.72 3.48
CA PRO A 22 6.65 2.88 2.99
C PRO A 22 7.53 3.76 2.08
N ALA A 23 8.81 3.94 2.41
CA ALA A 23 9.75 4.71 1.62
C ALA A 23 10.03 4.11 0.24
N SER A 24 10.32 2.79 0.16
CA SER A 24 10.53 2.12 -1.13
C SER A 24 9.26 2.12 -1.98
N SER A 25 8.09 2.01 -1.35
CA SER A 25 6.80 2.12 -2.05
C SER A 25 6.59 3.51 -2.66
N MET A 26 6.91 4.59 -1.93
CA MET A 26 6.85 5.96 -2.46
C MET A 26 7.79 6.16 -3.65
N VAL A 27 9.03 5.67 -3.57
CA VAL A 27 9.99 5.71 -4.68
C VAL A 27 9.42 5.02 -5.91
N ARG A 28 8.89 3.80 -5.75
CA ARG A 28 8.29 3.02 -6.85
C ARG A 28 7.13 3.76 -7.52
N TYR A 29 6.22 4.33 -6.74
CA TYR A 29 5.07 5.05 -7.32
C TYR A 29 5.45 6.37 -7.97
N ALA A 30 6.40 7.12 -7.41
CA ALA A 30 6.92 8.33 -8.05
C ALA A 30 7.55 8.00 -9.42
N GLN A 31 8.37 6.94 -9.49
CA GLN A 31 8.95 6.46 -10.74
C GLN A 31 7.88 6.07 -11.77
N GLN A 32 6.87 5.30 -11.36
CA GLN A 32 5.77 4.90 -12.24
C GLN A 32 4.91 6.09 -12.73
N ALA A 33 4.80 7.14 -11.92
CA ALA A 33 4.12 8.37 -12.28
C ALA A 33 4.98 9.32 -13.14
N GLY A 34 6.27 9.03 -13.32
CA GLY A 34 7.20 9.90 -14.05
C GLY A 34 7.55 11.19 -13.32
N VAL A 35 7.50 11.19 -11.97
CA VAL A 35 7.79 12.37 -11.14
C VAL A 35 8.91 12.09 -10.13
N ALA A 36 9.50 13.14 -9.57
CA ALA A 36 10.39 13.02 -8.42
C ALA A 36 9.61 12.62 -7.16
N VAL A 37 10.26 11.91 -6.22
CA VAL A 37 9.64 11.55 -4.93
C VAL A 37 9.19 12.79 -4.14
N SER A 38 9.92 13.90 -4.25
CA SER A 38 9.56 15.18 -3.63
C SER A 38 8.29 15.82 -4.20
N ALA A 39 7.80 15.36 -5.36
CA ALA A 39 6.55 15.80 -5.96
C ALA A 39 5.32 15.03 -5.44
N LEU A 40 5.52 13.97 -4.65
CA LEU A 40 4.46 13.33 -3.91
C LEU A 40 3.92 14.30 -2.84
N SER A 41 2.60 14.44 -2.76
CA SER A 41 1.93 15.40 -1.89
C SER A 41 1.11 14.70 -0.81
N PRO A 42 1.54 14.79 0.46
CA PRO A 42 0.74 14.37 1.61
C PRO A 42 -0.65 15.03 1.64
N THR A 43 -0.74 16.32 1.27
CA THR A 43 -2.02 17.02 1.21
C THR A 43 -2.97 16.41 0.19
N ARG A 44 -2.50 16.07 -1.03
CA ARG A 44 -3.34 15.37 -2.01
C ARG A 44 -3.73 13.97 -1.53
N GLY A 45 -2.83 13.27 -0.84
CA GLY A 45 -3.11 11.97 -0.22
C GLY A 45 -4.20 12.02 0.83
N GLU A 46 -4.18 13.05 1.68
CA GLU A 46 -5.24 13.29 2.66
C GLU A 46 -6.58 13.60 2.00
N VAL A 47 -6.58 14.50 1.02
CA VAL A 47 -7.78 14.85 0.26
C VAL A 47 -8.38 13.59 -0.35
N LEU A 48 -7.58 12.79 -1.07
CA LEU A 48 -8.02 11.53 -1.66
C LEU A 48 -8.66 10.59 -0.62
N TYR A 49 -8.09 10.49 0.59
CA TYR A 49 -8.63 9.64 1.65
C TYR A 49 -10.01 10.09 2.14
N ARG A 50 -10.20 11.41 2.25
CA ARG A 50 -11.39 12.02 2.85
C ARG A 50 -12.50 12.30 1.85
N THR A 51 -12.18 12.48 0.56
CA THR A 51 -13.17 12.81 -0.46
C THR A 51 -14.25 11.73 -0.55
N GLU A 52 -15.50 12.18 -0.50
CA GLU A 52 -16.66 11.32 -0.67
C GLU A 52 -17.01 11.14 -2.14
N HIS A 53 -17.41 9.91 -2.48
CA HIS A 53 -17.84 9.50 -3.81
C HIS A 53 -19.20 8.79 -3.74
N PRO A 54 -20.02 8.85 -4.80
CA PRO A 54 -21.24 8.06 -4.88
C PRO A 54 -20.95 6.55 -4.79
N GLY A 55 -21.58 5.88 -3.84
CA GLY A 55 -21.51 4.44 -3.66
C GLY A 55 -22.52 3.67 -4.50
N LYS A 56 -22.33 2.34 -4.59
CA LYS A 56 -23.17 1.45 -5.41
C LYS A 56 -24.67 1.45 -5.05
N ASN A 57 -25.01 1.81 -3.81
CA ASN A 57 -26.37 1.86 -3.28
C ASN A 57 -26.89 3.30 -3.11
N GLY A 58 -26.22 4.29 -3.72
CA GLY A 58 -26.56 5.72 -3.58
C GLY A 58 -26.05 6.39 -2.31
N ALA A 59 -25.57 5.64 -1.31
CA ALA A 59 -24.90 6.22 -0.15
C ALA A 59 -23.50 6.73 -0.52
N THR A 60 -23.05 7.82 0.09
CA THR A 60 -21.68 8.30 -0.09
C THR A 60 -20.68 7.36 0.58
N GLN A 61 -19.50 7.22 -0.02
CA GLN A 61 -18.39 6.43 0.52
C GLN A 61 -17.06 7.12 0.27
N SER A 62 -16.12 6.92 1.18
CA SER A 62 -14.72 7.34 1.06
C SER A 62 -13.81 6.22 1.58
N CYS A 63 -12.49 6.41 1.53
CA CYS A 63 -11.57 5.48 2.19
C CYS A 63 -11.86 5.40 3.70
N ALA A 64 -12.25 6.52 4.31
CA ALA A 64 -12.59 6.60 5.72
C ALA A 64 -13.85 5.80 6.10
N SER A 65 -14.73 5.44 5.15
CA SER A 65 -15.92 4.62 5.45
C SER A 65 -15.57 3.24 6.01
N CYS A 66 -14.42 2.67 5.62
CA CYS A 66 -13.93 1.41 6.21
C CYS A 66 -12.77 1.63 7.18
N HIS A 67 -11.98 2.69 6.99
CA HIS A 67 -10.72 2.91 7.72
C HIS A 67 -10.80 4.00 8.82
N THR A 68 -12.00 4.53 9.07
CA THR A 68 -12.31 5.64 10.00
C THR A 68 -11.71 6.99 9.59
N ALA A 69 -12.11 8.08 10.25
CA ALA A 69 -11.49 9.39 10.00
C ALA A 69 -10.03 9.49 10.49
N ASN A 70 -9.61 8.58 11.39
CA ASN A 70 -8.28 8.53 11.97
C ASN A 70 -7.57 7.21 11.57
N PRO A 71 -6.61 7.24 10.62
CA PRO A 71 -5.97 6.02 10.12
C PRO A 71 -5.04 5.33 11.14
N LYS A 72 -4.85 5.90 12.34
CA LYS A 72 -4.22 5.21 13.49
C LYS A 72 -5.18 4.27 14.21
N GLN A 73 -6.48 4.42 14.02
CA GLN A 73 -7.49 3.56 14.62
C GLN A 73 -7.77 2.36 13.73
N ALA A 74 -8.22 1.28 14.36
CA ALA A 74 -8.73 0.15 13.63
C ALA A 74 -10.06 0.51 12.96
N GLY A 75 -10.19 0.12 11.70
CA GLY A 75 -11.42 0.22 10.95
C GLY A 75 -12.20 -1.09 10.95
N GLN A 76 -13.19 -1.16 10.07
CA GLN A 76 -13.97 -2.36 9.84
C GLN A 76 -14.44 -2.46 8.40
N THR A 77 -14.56 -3.69 7.91
CA THR A 77 -15.22 -4.00 6.64
C THR A 77 -16.72 -3.73 6.75
N ARG A 78 -17.43 -3.69 5.61
CA ARG A 78 -18.89 -3.52 5.53
C ARG A 78 -19.69 -4.59 6.30
N VAL A 79 -19.08 -5.73 6.59
CA VAL A 79 -19.68 -6.84 7.36
C VAL A 79 -19.15 -6.91 8.80
N GLY A 80 -18.53 -5.84 9.30
CA GLY A 80 -18.09 -5.73 10.70
C GLY A 80 -16.76 -6.40 11.05
N LYS A 81 -16.05 -7.02 10.09
CA LYS A 81 -14.71 -7.58 10.36
C LYS A 81 -13.70 -6.46 10.56
N ARG A 82 -12.90 -6.55 11.63
CA ARG A 82 -11.83 -5.60 11.97
C ARG A 82 -10.82 -5.43 10.83
N ILE A 83 -10.36 -4.19 10.63
CA ILE A 83 -9.25 -3.83 9.76
C ILE A 83 -8.20 -3.13 10.62
N GLU A 84 -6.98 -3.66 10.66
CA GLU A 84 -5.90 -3.01 11.42
C GLU A 84 -5.59 -1.58 10.92
N PRO A 85 -5.01 -0.70 11.76
CA PRO A 85 -4.66 0.67 11.39
C PRO A 85 -3.89 0.75 10.07
N LEU A 86 -4.14 1.80 9.29
CA LEU A 86 -3.45 2.08 8.03
C LEU A 86 -2.13 2.81 8.23
N ALA A 87 -2.06 3.68 9.24
CA ALA A 87 -0.87 4.47 9.52
C ALA A 87 0.27 3.54 10.00
N PRO A 88 1.46 3.58 9.36
CA PRO A 88 2.60 2.74 9.77
C PRO A 88 3.06 2.97 11.21
N SER A 89 2.84 4.17 11.77
CA SER A 89 3.11 4.50 13.17
C SER A 89 2.28 3.68 14.17
N ALA A 90 1.07 3.27 13.78
CA ALA A 90 0.18 2.42 14.57
C ALA A 90 0.23 0.94 14.15
N ASN A 91 0.70 0.65 12.93
CA ASN A 91 0.84 -0.70 12.40
C ASN A 91 2.08 -0.83 11.48
N PRO A 92 3.24 -1.22 12.02
CA PRO A 92 4.48 -1.33 11.25
C PRO A 92 4.46 -2.39 10.13
N GLN A 93 3.46 -3.28 10.10
CA GLN A 93 3.28 -4.28 9.03
C GLN A 93 2.63 -3.68 7.77
N ARG A 94 2.35 -2.37 7.75
CA ARG A 94 1.82 -1.69 6.58
C ARG A 94 2.93 -1.41 5.57
N PHE A 95 2.62 -1.69 4.30
CA PHE A 95 3.52 -1.48 3.15
C PHE A 95 4.78 -2.36 3.13
N THR A 96 4.74 -3.53 3.78
CA THR A 96 5.87 -4.50 3.81
C THR A 96 5.76 -5.63 2.78
N ASP A 97 4.64 -5.72 2.06
CA ASP A 97 4.36 -6.70 1.01
C ASP A 97 3.74 -5.97 -0.19
N ALA A 98 4.54 -5.69 -1.22
CA ALA A 98 4.09 -4.99 -2.42
C ALA A 98 2.90 -5.67 -3.12
N ALA A 99 2.88 -7.00 -3.20
CA ALA A 99 1.79 -7.72 -3.87
C ALA A 99 0.46 -7.54 -3.11
N LYS A 100 0.51 -7.59 -1.78
CA LYS A 100 -0.65 -7.30 -0.93
C LYS A 100 -1.09 -5.85 -1.04
N VAL A 101 -0.15 -4.90 -1.10
CA VAL A 101 -0.44 -3.47 -1.29
C VAL A 101 -1.16 -3.25 -2.63
N GLU A 102 -0.62 -3.75 -3.74
CA GLU A 102 -1.23 -3.57 -5.06
C GLU A 102 -2.63 -4.20 -5.15
N LYS A 103 -2.80 -5.41 -4.59
CA LYS A 103 -4.10 -6.06 -4.52
C LYS A 103 -5.15 -5.17 -3.85
N TRP A 104 -4.80 -4.58 -2.72
CA TRP A 104 -5.75 -3.76 -1.94
C TRP A 104 -5.95 -2.38 -2.55
N PHE A 105 -4.92 -1.74 -3.12
CA PHE A 105 -5.14 -0.52 -3.88
C PHE A 105 -6.11 -0.75 -5.05
N ARG A 106 -5.89 -1.79 -5.86
CA ARG A 106 -6.78 -2.09 -6.98
C ARG A 106 -8.23 -2.26 -6.53
N ARG A 107 -8.47 -3.08 -5.50
CA ARG A 107 -9.81 -3.35 -4.97
C ARG A 107 -10.45 -2.11 -4.35
N ASN A 108 -9.73 -1.40 -3.49
CA ASN A 108 -10.28 -0.29 -2.71
C ASN A 108 -10.50 0.94 -3.59
N CYS A 109 -9.57 1.26 -4.49
CA CYS A 109 -9.77 2.34 -5.47
C CYS A 109 -10.96 2.03 -6.38
N THR A 110 -11.09 0.78 -6.86
CA THR A 110 -12.23 0.40 -7.70
C THR A 110 -13.56 0.45 -6.94
N ASP A 111 -13.57 0.12 -5.64
CA ASP A 111 -14.80 0.19 -4.84
C ASP A 111 -15.19 1.66 -4.55
N VAL A 112 -14.25 2.48 -4.09
CA VAL A 112 -14.48 3.86 -3.66
C VAL A 112 -14.57 4.83 -4.85
N LEU A 113 -13.58 4.81 -5.75
CA LEU A 113 -13.42 5.76 -6.85
C LEU A 113 -14.04 5.28 -8.17
N ARG A 114 -14.47 4.01 -8.25
CA ARG A 114 -14.99 3.38 -9.48
C ARG A 114 -13.96 3.31 -10.62
N ARG A 115 -12.68 3.46 -10.30
CA ARG A 115 -11.51 3.31 -11.20
C ARG A 115 -10.30 2.88 -10.39
N GLU A 116 -9.24 2.45 -11.06
CA GLU A 116 -7.95 2.27 -10.39
C GLU A 116 -7.34 3.63 -10.02
N CYS A 117 -6.60 3.66 -8.91
CA CYS A 117 -5.78 4.82 -8.58
C CYS A 117 -4.56 4.87 -9.51
N SER A 118 -4.22 6.07 -9.95
CA SER A 118 -2.95 6.37 -10.63
C SER A 118 -1.75 6.10 -9.70
N ALA A 119 -0.56 5.96 -10.28
CA ALA A 119 0.67 5.85 -9.50
C ALA A 119 0.88 7.07 -8.59
N GLN A 120 0.59 8.28 -9.08
CA GLN A 120 0.68 9.51 -8.28
C GLN A 120 -0.24 9.45 -7.04
N GLU A 121 -1.50 9.06 -7.22
CA GLU A 121 -2.48 8.95 -6.12
C GLU A 121 -2.03 7.93 -5.05
N LYS A 122 -1.47 6.79 -5.47
CA LYS A 122 -0.92 5.78 -4.54
C LYS A 122 0.28 6.34 -3.77
N GLY A 123 1.19 7.04 -4.45
CA GLY A 123 2.35 7.68 -3.84
C GLY A 123 1.96 8.77 -2.84
N ASP A 124 1.06 9.68 -3.23
CA ASP A 124 0.53 10.76 -2.40
C ASP A 124 -0.13 10.22 -1.12
N PHE A 125 -0.93 9.16 -1.26
CA PHE A 125 -1.59 8.48 -0.13
C PHE A 125 -0.58 7.92 0.88
N ILE A 126 0.48 7.25 0.41
CA ILE A 126 1.51 6.71 1.31
C ILE A 126 2.32 7.83 1.95
N ALA A 127 2.64 8.89 1.20
CA ALA A 127 3.33 10.07 1.72
C ALA A 127 2.55 10.70 2.87
N TRP A 128 1.23 10.82 2.74
CA TRP A 128 0.36 11.26 3.82
C TRP A 128 0.40 10.34 5.04
N LEU A 129 0.15 9.04 4.87
CA LEU A 129 0.14 8.10 5.99
C LEU A 129 1.48 8.04 6.74
N ASN A 130 2.61 8.27 6.06
CA ASN A 130 3.94 8.25 6.67
C ASN A 130 4.22 9.48 7.57
N GLN A 131 3.46 10.56 7.41
CA GLN A 131 3.54 11.75 8.27
C GLN A 131 2.73 11.62 9.56
N ILE A 132 1.79 10.68 9.61
CA ILE A 132 0.94 10.46 10.78
C ILE A 132 1.75 9.74 11.85
N LYS A 133 1.98 10.40 12.99
CA LYS A 133 2.70 9.87 14.15
C LYS A 133 1.75 9.47 15.27
#